data_AF-A0A7G5H4G6-F1
#
_entry.id   AF-A0A7G5H4G6-F1
#
_cell.length_a   1.000
_cell.length_b   1.000
_cell.length_c   1.000
_cell.angle_alpha   90.00
_cell.angle_beta   90.00
_cell.angle_gamma   90.00
#
_symmetry.space_group_name_H-M   'P 1'
#
loop_
_entity.id
_entity.type
_entity.pdbx_description
1 polymer ?
#
loop_
_entity_poly.entity_id
_entity_poly.type
_entity_poly.pdbx_seq_one_letter_code
_entity_poly.pdbx_strand_id
1 'polypeptide(L)'
;MEPTNNPDFQHGYTSGVEGVNRETYEGYLSSQINTDWLSERIQEKRTELANTERQLTETTDANRTAFATLQAHTVQVERLAKQISQHEADRKTLETERDTLLERRTKAAPDYSLLAGILFLIAGTSFLAGDLIISHEIVAYALNIRNTNEAWAFAVGLAMVSILLKPAYDRLIEQPYQEDPVKNGQRYGRFKMALAVFSVLTLAVLGWFRYEAYRTDQLKSAINKSVRQLQLNTDPTAATQTLSPSTLNQIEKQLGQSSELNLALVNSPWALLSFVLSGILFALAGAVCLGIALPVLSAFWFRWLQADIKLWKLRRRLKRVDQQIAPLEAQFAEQLTQQNVLQHNLDLLPSLTELKEQRQTINADLNELFAELKLAQTDSRISNFNDGYGQGEATRTVLSAEEQRQLRKEMLSLQNNNRKRTDESRPNGASPTNGTNGKPQTLRPYQTVRKFLSDEL
;
A
#
# COMPACT_ATOMS: atom_id res chain seq x y z
N MET A 1 -45.33 51.64 56.37
CA MET A 1 -45.79 52.72 55.47
C MET A 1 -47.28 52.85 55.67
N GLU A 2 -47.78 54.05 55.94
CA GLU A 2 -49.22 54.25 56.20
C GLU A 2 -50.05 53.83 54.97
N PRO A 3 -51.12 53.04 55.13
CA PRO A 3 -51.95 52.57 54.03
C PRO A 3 -52.71 53.71 53.31
N THR A 4 -52.74 54.90 53.88
CA THR A 4 -53.45 56.10 53.40
C THR A 4 -52.90 56.70 52.11
N ASN A 5 -51.67 56.33 51.71
CA ASN A 5 -51.02 56.84 50.49
C ASN A 5 -51.06 55.85 49.31
N ASN A 6 -51.68 54.68 49.48
CA ASN A 6 -51.85 53.74 48.38
C ASN A 6 -53.03 54.20 47.49
N PRO A 7 -52.85 54.37 46.17
CA PRO A 7 -53.94 54.74 45.26
C PRO A 7 -55.15 53.79 45.36
N ASP A 8 -54.92 52.49 45.56
CA ASP A 8 -55.99 51.48 45.69
C ASP A 8 -56.81 51.69 46.97
N PHE A 9 -56.16 52.13 48.05
CA PHE A 9 -56.82 52.45 49.32
C PHE A 9 -57.67 53.72 49.20
N GLN A 10 -57.14 54.74 48.52
CA GLN A 10 -57.87 56.00 48.29
C GLN A 10 -59.09 55.76 47.39
N HIS A 11 -58.93 54.98 46.32
CA HIS A 11 -60.02 54.63 45.43
C HIS A 11 -61.08 53.76 46.12
N GLY A 12 -60.65 52.77 46.92
CA GLY A 12 -61.57 51.96 47.73
C GLY A 12 -62.36 52.79 48.75
N TYR A 13 -61.72 53.79 49.37
CA TYR A 13 -62.40 54.71 50.29
C TYR A 13 -63.43 55.59 49.57
N THR A 14 -63.08 56.21 48.44
CA THR A 14 -64.01 57.06 47.66
C THR A 14 -65.17 56.26 47.08
N SER A 15 -64.89 55.08 46.51
CA SER A 15 -65.93 54.18 45.96
C SER A 15 -66.87 53.67 47.06
N GLY A 16 -66.37 53.45 48.29
CA GLY A 16 -67.19 53.10 49.44
C GLY A 16 -68.11 54.24 49.92
N VAL A 17 -67.65 55.49 49.85
CA VAL A 17 -68.47 56.68 50.15
C VAL A 17 -69.55 56.92 49.08
N GLU A 18 -69.24 56.60 47.83
CA GLU A 18 -70.17 56.73 46.69
C GLU A 18 -71.16 55.56 46.58
N GLY A 19 -71.02 54.48 47.37
CA GLY A 19 -71.94 53.34 47.34
C GLY A 19 -71.77 52.43 46.11
N VAL A 20 -70.58 52.41 45.51
CA VAL A 20 -70.25 51.58 44.34
C VAL A 20 -70.04 50.12 44.76
N ASN A 21 -70.37 49.17 43.89
CA ASN A 21 -70.19 47.75 44.18
C ASN A 21 -68.69 47.36 44.24
N ARG A 22 -68.24 46.90 45.41
CA ARG A 22 -66.88 46.43 45.69
C ARG A 22 -66.38 45.36 44.71
N GLU A 23 -67.26 44.41 44.37
CA GLU A 23 -66.92 43.25 43.53
C GLU A 23 -66.44 43.68 42.14
N THR A 24 -66.92 44.81 41.65
CA THR A 24 -66.58 45.33 40.33
C THR A 24 -65.15 45.91 40.28
N TYR A 25 -64.74 46.63 41.32
CA TYR A 25 -63.39 47.17 41.41
C TYR A 25 -62.35 46.08 41.72
N GLU A 26 -62.71 45.09 42.56
CA GLU A 26 -61.89 43.89 42.79
C GLU A 26 -61.66 43.09 41.50
N GLY A 27 -62.71 42.94 40.68
CA GLY A 27 -62.61 42.34 39.35
C GLY A 27 -61.71 43.13 38.39
N TYR A 28 -61.80 44.46 38.39
CA TYR A 28 -60.93 45.31 37.58
C TYR A 28 -59.46 45.21 38.00
N LEU A 29 -59.15 45.35 39.29
CA LEU A 29 -57.78 45.34 39.79
C LEU A 29 -57.11 43.98 39.55
N SER A 30 -57.81 42.89 39.87
CA SER A 30 -57.31 41.53 39.62
C SER A 30 -57.08 41.28 38.13
N SER A 31 -57.99 41.75 37.28
CA SER A 31 -57.84 41.63 35.84
C SER A 31 -56.69 42.47 35.28
N GLN A 32 -56.44 43.68 35.81
CA GLN A 32 -55.35 44.55 35.38
C GLN A 32 -53.99 43.95 35.74
N ILE A 33 -53.85 43.47 36.98
CA ILE A 33 -52.64 42.77 37.43
C ILE A 33 -52.42 41.50 36.59
N ASN A 34 -53.49 40.76 36.29
CA ASN A 34 -53.40 39.57 35.45
C ASN A 34 -52.98 39.91 34.01
N THR A 35 -53.49 41.00 33.43
CA THR A 35 -53.05 41.43 32.09
C THR A 35 -51.58 41.84 32.06
N ASP A 36 -51.10 42.54 33.09
CA ASP A 36 -49.70 42.96 33.17
C ASP A 36 -48.78 41.74 33.32
N TRP A 37 -49.14 40.81 34.21
CA TRP A 37 -48.42 39.54 34.41
C TRP A 37 -48.38 38.69 33.13
N LEU A 38 -49.53 38.51 32.45
CA LEU A 38 -49.59 37.77 31.19
C LEU A 38 -48.77 38.44 30.09
N SER A 39 -48.76 39.78 30.03
CA SER A 39 -47.98 40.51 29.05
C SER A 39 -46.47 40.32 29.24
N GLU A 40 -46.00 40.33 30.49
CA GLU A 40 -44.60 40.05 30.84
C GLU A 40 -44.24 38.61 30.47
N ARG A 41 -45.09 37.65 30.84
CA ARG A 41 -44.85 36.22 30.55
C ARG A 41 -44.83 35.91 29.05
N ILE A 42 -45.70 36.54 28.28
CA ILE A 42 -45.70 36.45 26.81
C ILE A 42 -44.40 37.01 26.24
N GLN A 43 -43.93 38.14 26.76
CA GLN A 43 -42.69 38.74 26.29
C GLN A 43 -41.48 37.85 26.60
N GLU A 44 -41.41 37.27 27.81
CA GLU A 44 -40.39 36.30 28.18
C GLU A 44 -40.41 35.08 27.24
N LYS A 45 -41.58 34.47 27.02
CA LYS A 45 -41.73 33.32 26.11
C LYS A 45 -41.38 33.64 24.65
N ARG A 46 -41.67 34.86 24.19
CA ARG A 46 -41.23 35.33 22.87
C ARG A 46 -39.70 35.43 22.77
N THR A 47 -39.04 35.91 23.81
CA THR A 47 -37.57 35.94 23.84
C THR A 47 -36.98 34.52 23.90
N GLU A 48 -37.60 33.62 24.65
CA GLU A 48 -37.23 32.19 24.70
C GLU A 48 -37.38 31.53 23.31
N LEU A 49 -38.48 31.81 22.61
CA LEU A 49 -38.71 31.33 21.24
C LEU A 49 -37.64 31.86 20.28
N ALA A 50 -37.35 33.16 20.30
CA ALA A 50 -36.34 33.76 19.43
C ALA A 50 -34.94 33.17 19.67
N ASN A 51 -34.60 32.91 20.93
CA ASN A 51 -33.34 32.25 21.30
C ASN A 51 -33.30 30.79 20.80
N THR A 52 -34.41 30.06 20.95
CA THR A 52 -34.54 28.66 20.48
C THR A 52 -34.46 28.59 18.96
N GLU A 53 -35.10 29.49 18.24
CA GLU A 53 -35.03 29.57 16.77
C GLU A 53 -33.61 29.88 16.29
N ARG A 54 -32.92 30.81 16.96
CA ARG A 54 -31.52 31.11 16.66
C ARG A 54 -30.61 29.91 16.92
N GLN A 55 -30.78 29.22 18.04
CA GLN A 55 -30.03 28.00 18.34
C GLN A 55 -30.32 26.91 17.32
N LEU A 56 -31.57 26.79 16.85
CA LEU A 56 -31.94 25.83 15.83
C LEU A 56 -31.22 26.14 14.51
N THR A 57 -31.21 27.39 14.04
CA THR A 57 -30.50 27.75 12.80
C THR A 57 -28.99 27.52 12.93
N GLU A 58 -28.39 27.99 14.03
CA GLU A 58 -26.95 27.80 14.29
C GLU A 58 -26.59 26.31 14.36
N THR A 59 -27.39 25.50 15.05
CA THR A 59 -27.16 24.05 15.17
C THR A 59 -27.40 23.31 13.86
N THR A 60 -28.36 23.74 13.03
CA THR A 60 -28.56 23.15 11.70
C THR A 60 -27.39 23.42 10.76
N ASP A 61 -26.85 24.63 10.78
CA ASP A 61 -25.70 24.99 9.94
C ASP A 61 -24.42 24.32 10.44
N ALA A 62 -24.23 24.25 11.77
CA ALA A 62 -23.14 23.49 12.39
C ALA A 62 -23.20 21.99 12.04
N ASN A 63 -24.38 21.37 12.15
CA ASN A 63 -24.56 19.96 11.77
C ASN A 63 -24.27 19.74 10.28
N ARG A 64 -24.79 20.61 9.40
CA ARG A 64 -24.58 20.48 7.96
C ARG A 64 -23.10 20.60 7.57
N THR A 65 -22.40 21.57 8.14
CA THR A 65 -20.97 21.79 7.87
C THR A 65 -20.11 20.67 8.45
N ALA A 66 -20.41 20.20 9.67
CA ALA A 66 -19.74 19.06 10.28
C ALA A 66 -19.98 17.75 9.49
N PHE A 67 -21.20 17.51 9.00
CA PHE A 67 -21.47 16.34 8.13
C PHE A 67 -20.73 16.43 6.79
N ALA A 68 -20.74 17.60 6.14
CA ALA A 68 -20.04 17.79 4.86
C ALA A 68 -18.53 17.56 5.00
N THR A 69 -17.93 18.05 6.09
CA THR A 69 -16.51 17.83 6.39
C THR A 69 -16.23 16.36 6.72
N LEU A 70 -17.05 15.72 7.56
CA LEU A 70 -16.92 14.28 7.85
C LEU A 70 -17.00 13.43 6.58
N GLN A 71 -17.93 13.73 5.68
CA GLN A 71 -18.07 13.01 4.42
C GLN A 71 -16.82 13.18 3.54
N ALA A 72 -16.27 14.39 3.46
CA ALA A 72 -15.03 14.65 2.73
C ALA A 72 -13.86 13.82 3.27
N HIS A 73 -13.71 13.74 4.61
CA HIS A 73 -12.69 12.92 5.25
C HIS A 73 -12.92 11.42 5.02
N THR A 74 -14.18 10.96 5.11
CA THR A 74 -14.53 9.55 4.87
C THR A 74 -14.13 9.09 3.47
N VAL A 75 -14.41 9.91 2.44
CA VAL A 75 -14.00 9.61 1.06
C VAL A 75 -12.47 9.61 0.90
N GLN A 76 -11.77 10.50 1.60
CA GLN A 76 -10.30 10.51 1.59
C GLN A 76 -9.70 9.27 2.26
N VAL A 77 -10.27 8.83 3.40
CA VAL A 77 -9.89 7.61 4.10
C VAL A 77 -10.08 6.39 3.20
N GLU A 78 -11.22 6.26 2.53
CA GLU A 78 -11.47 5.16 1.58
C GLU A 78 -10.47 5.16 0.40
N ARG A 79 -10.18 6.34 -0.16
CA ARG A 79 -9.20 6.49 -1.24
C ARG A 79 -7.80 6.06 -0.79
N LEU A 80 -7.36 6.53 0.37
CA LEU A 80 -6.04 6.19 0.93
C LEU A 80 -5.97 4.70 1.27
N ALA A 81 -7.00 4.13 1.88
CA ALA A 81 -7.10 2.69 2.16
C ALA A 81 -6.94 1.86 0.89
N LYS A 82 -7.61 2.26 -0.20
CA LYS A 82 -7.49 1.58 -1.49
C LYS A 82 -6.08 1.67 -2.07
N GLN A 83 -5.43 2.83 -1.98
CA GLN A 83 -4.05 3.02 -2.43
C GLN A 83 -3.05 2.18 -1.62
N ILE A 84 -3.20 2.15 -0.29
CA ILE A 84 -2.38 1.30 0.59
C ILE A 84 -2.57 -0.17 0.22
N SER A 85 -3.81 -0.65 0.10
CA SER A 85 -4.12 -2.03 -0.29
C SER A 85 -3.50 -2.40 -1.65
N GLN A 86 -3.53 -1.49 -2.64
CA GLN A 86 -2.90 -1.73 -3.94
C GLN A 86 -1.38 -1.88 -3.81
N HIS A 87 -0.73 -0.98 -3.06
CA HIS A 87 0.71 -1.05 -2.84
C HIS A 87 1.12 -2.26 -1.97
N GLU A 88 0.31 -2.68 -1.01
CA GLU A 88 0.52 -3.91 -0.23
C GLU A 88 0.39 -5.16 -1.10
N ALA A 89 -0.58 -5.18 -2.02
CA ALA A 89 -0.70 -6.26 -2.99
C ALA A 89 0.53 -6.34 -3.91
N ASP A 90 1.00 -5.20 -4.42
CA ASP A 90 2.24 -5.10 -5.20
C ASP A 90 3.45 -5.55 -4.38
N ARG A 91 3.54 -5.14 -3.11
CA ARG A 91 4.59 -5.59 -2.19
C ARG A 91 4.57 -7.11 -2.03
N LYS A 92 3.39 -7.69 -1.80
CA LYS A 92 3.22 -9.15 -1.63
C LYS A 92 3.62 -9.91 -2.89
N THR A 93 3.23 -9.43 -4.08
CA THR A 93 3.66 -10.06 -5.34
C THR A 93 5.18 -10.02 -5.49
N LEU A 94 5.84 -8.89 -5.21
CA LEU A 94 7.30 -8.77 -5.22
C LEU A 94 7.99 -9.66 -4.18
N GLU A 95 7.40 -9.84 -2.99
CA GLU A 95 7.90 -10.77 -1.97
C GLU A 95 7.81 -12.22 -2.45
N THR A 96 6.69 -12.63 -3.05
CA THR A 96 6.55 -13.98 -3.62
C THR A 96 7.52 -14.24 -4.77
N GLU A 97 7.75 -13.25 -5.65
CA GLU A 97 8.78 -13.35 -6.70
C GLU A 97 10.19 -13.47 -6.11
N ARG A 98 10.46 -12.73 -5.02
CA ARG A 98 11.75 -12.80 -4.32
C ARG A 98 11.95 -14.18 -3.70
N ASP A 99 10.94 -14.73 -3.04
CA ASP A 99 11.05 -16.00 -2.33
C ASP A 99 11.14 -17.19 -3.29
N THR A 100 10.37 -17.18 -4.38
CA THR A 100 10.51 -18.18 -5.45
C THR A 100 11.89 -18.15 -6.11
N LEU A 101 12.47 -16.96 -6.31
CA LEU A 101 13.84 -16.84 -6.82
C LEU A 101 14.90 -17.28 -5.79
N LEU A 102 14.68 -17.03 -4.51
CA LEU A 102 15.56 -17.53 -3.45
C LEU A 102 15.52 -19.06 -3.35
N GLU A 103 14.34 -19.66 -3.46
CA GLU A 103 14.19 -21.12 -3.48
C GLU A 103 14.87 -21.74 -4.70
N ARG A 104 14.75 -21.12 -5.88
CA ARG A 104 15.51 -21.55 -7.07
C ARG A 104 17.03 -21.40 -6.86
N ARG A 105 17.47 -20.33 -6.18
CA ARG A 105 18.89 -20.09 -5.87
C ARG A 105 19.44 -21.11 -4.87
N THR A 106 18.65 -21.53 -3.87
CA THR A 106 19.08 -22.53 -2.89
C THR A 106 19.12 -23.92 -3.50
N LYS A 107 18.15 -24.28 -4.35
CA LYS A 107 18.16 -25.53 -5.12
C LYS A 107 19.34 -25.63 -6.10
N ALA A 108 19.78 -24.51 -6.65
CA ALA A 108 20.94 -24.44 -7.56
C ALA A 108 22.28 -24.23 -6.84
N ALA A 109 22.37 -24.48 -5.53
CA ALA A 109 23.62 -24.32 -4.79
C ALA A 109 24.62 -25.44 -5.18
N PRO A 110 25.82 -25.11 -5.69
CA PRO A 110 26.82 -26.12 -5.99
C PRO A 110 27.46 -26.65 -4.69
N ASP A 111 27.64 -27.96 -4.60
CA ASP A 111 28.31 -28.63 -3.47
C ASP A 111 29.82 -28.34 -3.42
N TYR A 112 30.41 -27.95 -4.56
CA TYR A 112 31.82 -27.63 -4.69
C TYR A 112 32.05 -26.12 -4.83
N SER A 113 33.20 -25.64 -4.35
CA SER A 113 33.59 -24.25 -4.51
C SER A 113 33.84 -23.89 -5.98
N LEU A 114 33.61 -22.63 -6.37
CA LEU A 114 33.92 -22.13 -7.72
C LEU A 114 35.38 -22.43 -8.10
N LEU A 115 36.31 -22.23 -7.16
CA LEU A 115 37.73 -22.47 -7.38
C LEU A 115 37.99 -23.95 -7.72
N ALA A 116 37.33 -24.87 -7.01
CA ALA A 116 37.39 -26.29 -7.36
C ALA A 116 36.84 -26.55 -8.76
N GLY A 117 35.70 -25.95 -9.12
CA GLY A 117 35.13 -26.05 -10.47
C GLY A 117 36.07 -25.56 -11.57
N ILE A 118 36.75 -24.43 -11.36
CA ILE A 118 37.73 -23.87 -12.31
C ILE A 118 38.96 -24.78 -12.41
N LEU A 119 39.50 -25.26 -11.29
CA LEU A 119 40.63 -26.19 -11.29
C LEU A 119 40.28 -27.50 -12.01
N PHE A 120 39.08 -28.05 -11.79
CA PHE A 120 38.60 -29.23 -12.52
C PHE A 120 38.37 -28.96 -14.01
N LEU A 121 37.96 -27.74 -14.38
CA LEU A 121 37.83 -27.34 -15.78
C LEU A 121 39.20 -27.31 -16.47
N ILE A 122 40.19 -26.67 -15.82
CA ILE A 122 41.56 -26.62 -16.34
C ILE A 122 42.12 -28.03 -16.45
N ALA A 123 42.00 -28.84 -15.39
CA ALA A 123 42.45 -30.22 -15.38
C ALA A 123 41.77 -31.05 -16.47
N GLY A 124 40.44 -30.96 -16.60
CA GLY A 124 39.67 -31.65 -17.64
C GLY A 124 40.05 -31.23 -19.05
N THR A 125 40.36 -29.95 -19.27
CA THR A 125 40.84 -29.42 -20.55
C THR A 125 42.26 -29.92 -20.86
N SER A 126 43.14 -29.98 -19.85
CA SER A 126 44.48 -30.58 -19.98
C SER A 126 44.41 -32.08 -20.26
N PHE A 127 43.46 -32.80 -19.64
CA PHE A 127 43.21 -34.21 -19.95
C PHE A 127 42.67 -34.37 -21.38
N LEU A 128 41.75 -33.54 -21.84
CA LEU A 128 41.30 -33.62 -23.23
C LEU A 128 42.46 -33.37 -24.22
N ALA A 129 43.29 -32.36 -23.95
CA ALA A 129 44.43 -32.03 -24.80
C ALA A 129 45.49 -33.13 -24.83
N GLY A 130 45.80 -33.76 -23.69
CA GLY A 130 46.75 -34.87 -23.64
C GLY A 130 46.19 -36.14 -24.30
N ASP A 131 44.89 -36.41 -24.20
CA ASP A 131 44.26 -37.55 -24.93
C ASP A 131 44.43 -37.37 -26.43
N LEU A 132 44.25 -36.13 -26.91
CA LEU A 132 44.36 -35.77 -28.31
C LEU A 132 45.80 -35.93 -28.83
N ILE A 133 46.80 -35.46 -28.07
CA ILE A 133 48.23 -35.60 -28.44
C ILE A 133 48.63 -37.08 -28.47
N ILE A 134 48.28 -37.84 -27.43
CA ILE A 134 48.60 -39.26 -27.33
C ILE A 134 47.90 -40.05 -28.44
N SER A 135 46.61 -39.80 -28.68
CA SER A 135 45.83 -40.44 -29.74
C SER A 135 46.37 -40.11 -31.13
N HIS A 136 46.80 -38.86 -31.37
CA HIS A 136 47.42 -38.46 -32.63
C HIS A 136 48.76 -39.20 -32.86
N GLU A 137 49.63 -39.28 -31.85
CA GLU A 137 50.88 -40.04 -31.95
C GLU A 137 50.61 -41.53 -32.22
N ILE A 138 49.66 -42.14 -31.50
CA ILE A 138 49.33 -43.55 -31.69
C ILE A 138 48.77 -43.82 -33.09
N VAL A 139 47.87 -42.98 -33.60
CA VAL A 139 47.26 -43.16 -34.93
C VAL A 139 48.30 -42.97 -36.04
N ALA A 140 49.20 -41.99 -35.89
CA ALA A 140 50.28 -41.76 -36.84
C ALA A 140 51.28 -42.93 -36.88
N TYR A 141 51.62 -43.52 -35.72
CA TYR A 141 52.57 -44.63 -35.63
C TYR A 141 51.96 -46.00 -35.95
N ALA A 142 50.74 -46.31 -35.49
CA ALA A 142 50.14 -47.65 -35.57
C ALA A 142 49.35 -47.92 -36.85
N LEU A 143 48.70 -46.89 -37.43
CA LEU A 143 47.91 -47.04 -38.67
C LEU A 143 48.70 -46.64 -39.93
N ASN A 144 49.95 -46.18 -39.80
CA ASN A 144 50.82 -45.73 -40.89
C ASN A 144 50.09 -44.79 -41.88
N ILE A 145 49.19 -43.96 -41.37
CA ILE A 145 48.44 -42.99 -42.17
C ILE A 145 49.38 -41.81 -42.44
N ARG A 146 49.81 -41.71 -43.69
CA ARG A 146 50.84 -40.74 -44.13
C ARG A 146 50.33 -39.29 -44.16
N ASN A 147 49.03 -39.06 -43.99
CA ASN A 147 48.39 -37.75 -44.06
C ASN A 147 48.03 -37.23 -42.65
N THR A 148 48.69 -36.16 -42.22
CA THR A 148 48.55 -35.55 -40.88
C THR A 148 47.12 -35.10 -40.59
N ASN A 149 46.39 -34.58 -41.58
CA ASN A 149 45.03 -34.07 -41.37
C ASN A 149 44.02 -35.19 -41.05
N GLU A 150 44.21 -36.39 -41.61
CA GLU A 150 43.35 -37.54 -41.39
C GLU A 150 43.60 -38.17 -40.01
N ALA A 151 44.87 -38.20 -39.57
CA ALA A 151 45.24 -38.61 -38.21
C ALA A 151 44.66 -37.69 -37.13
N TRP A 152 44.67 -36.36 -37.36
CA TRP A 152 44.03 -35.39 -36.47
C TRP A 152 42.50 -35.57 -36.42
N ALA A 153 41.84 -35.80 -37.56
CA ALA A 153 40.40 -36.02 -37.59
C ALA A 153 39.99 -37.30 -36.83
N PHE A 154 40.76 -38.37 -36.96
CA PHE A 154 40.50 -39.63 -36.25
C PHE A 154 40.80 -39.52 -34.74
N ALA A 155 41.88 -38.82 -34.35
CA ALA A 155 42.20 -38.55 -32.95
C ALA A 155 41.12 -37.69 -32.26
N VAL A 156 40.57 -36.68 -32.96
CA VAL A 156 39.42 -35.89 -32.48
C VAL A 156 38.17 -36.76 -32.35
N GLY A 157 37.94 -37.68 -33.30
CA GLY A 157 36.82 -38.64 -33.25
C GLY A 157 36.89 -39.57 -32.03
N LEU A 158 38.08 -40.09 -31.69
CA LEU A 158 38.30 -40.89 -30.49
C LEU A 158 38.15 -40.07 -29.21
N ALA A 159 38.71 -38.86 -29.17
CA ALA A 159 38.56 -37.95 -28.02
C ALA A 159 37.08 -37.59 -27.78
N MET A 160 36.25 -37.49 -28.83
CA MET A 160 34.80 -37.26 -28.70
C MET A 160 34.03 -38.44 -28.10
N VAL A 161 34.56 -39.67 -28.14
CA VAL A 161 33.95 -40.83 -27.45
C VAL A 161 33.95 -40.60 -25.93
N SER A 162 34.96 -39.93 -25.39
CA SER A 162 35.02 -39.54 -23.97
C SER A 162 33.87 -38.58 -23.57
N ILE A 163 33.50 -37.68 -24.49
CA ILE A 163 32.39 -36.73 -24.32
C ILE A 163 31.05 -37.47 -24.38
N LEU A 164 30.92 -38.52 -25.21
CA LEU A 164 29.72 -39.36 -25.27
C LEU A 164 29.54 -40.28 -24.05
N LEU A 165 30.64 -40.68 -23.40
CA LEU A 165 30.59 -41.55 -22.23
C LEU A 165 29.97 -40.84 -21.03
N LYS A 166 30.07 -39.50 -20.94
CA LYS A 166 29.49 -38.70 -19.85
C LYS A 166 27.95 -38.73 -19.84
N PRO A 167 27.21 -38.43 -20.93
CA PRO A 167 25.76 -38.64 -20.98
C PRO A 167 25.31 -40.06 -20.64
N ALA A 168 26.11 -41.07 -21.02
CA ALA A 168 25.83 -42.45 -20.65
C ALA A 168 26.00 -42.69 -19.14
N TYR A 169 27.09 -42.18 -18.54
CA TYR A 169 27.32 -42.22 -17.09
C TYR A 169 26.24 -41.46 -16.30
N ASP A 170 25.94 -40.22 -16.71
CA ASP A 170 24.96 -39.35 -16.06
C ASP A 170 23.57 -40.02 -16.04
N ARG A 171 23.19 -40.69 -17.13
CA ARG A 171 21.87 -41.33 -17.27
C ARG A 171 21.78 -42.73 -16.67
N LEU A 172 22.84 -43.55 -16.73
CA LEU A 172 22.81 -44.94 -16.23
C LEU A 172 23.17 -45.06 -14.74
N ILE A 173 23.99 -44.15 -14.21
CA ILE A 173 24.58 -44.29 -12.87
C ILE A 173 24.24 -43.11 -11.96
N GLU A 174 24.30 -41.87 -12.44
CA GLU A 174 24.11 -40.68 -11.59
C GLU A 174 22.64 -40.37 -11.31
N GLN A 175 21.79 -40.35 -12.34
CA GLN A 175 20.34 -40.10 -12.21
C GLN A 175 19.63 -41.05 -11.22
N PRO A 176 19.82 -42.39 -11.25
CA PRO A 176 19.21 -43.29 -10.26
C PRO A 176 19.80 -43.16 -8.84
N TYR A 177 20.99 -42.58 -8.69
CA TYR A 177 21.58 -42.31 -7.36
C TYR A 177 21.06 -40.99 -6.76
N GLN A 178 20.79 -39.98 -7.58
CA GLN A 178 20.18 -38.72 -7.16
C GLN A 178 18.71 -38.88 -6.75
N GLU A 179 17.98 -39.81 -7.38
CA GLU A 179 16.57 -40.10 -7.07
C GLU A 179 16.39 -40.91 -5.78
N ASP A 180 17.26 -41.90 -5.49
CA ASP A 180 17.17 -42.78 -4.32
C ASP A 180 18.55 -43.12 -3.70
N PRO A 181 19.14 -42.23 -2.87
CA PRO A 181 20.50 -42.38 -2.37
C PRO A 181 20.69 -43.59 -1.43
N VAL A 182 19.64 -43.97 -0.69
CA VAL A 182 19.69 -45.06 0.31
C VAL A 182 19.74 -46.45 -0.33
N LYS A 183 19.03 -46.66 -1.45
CA LYS A 183 18.99 -47.96 -2.16
C LYS A 183 20.17 -48.15 -3.10
N ASN A 184 20.61 -47.09 -3.77
CA ASN A 184 21.62 -47.17 -4.83
C ASN A 184 23.05 -46.84 -4.37
N GLY A 185 23.24 -46.42 -3.11
CA GLY A 185 24.55 -46.12 -2.54
C GLY A 185 25.56 -47.28 -2.60
N GLN A 186 25.12 -48.53 -2.43
CA GLN A 186 26.01 -49.69 -2.52
C GLN A 186 26.48 -49.97 -3.95
N ARG A 187 25.61 -49.79 -4.95
CA ARG A 187 25.97 -49.97 -6.37
C ARG A 187 26.94 -48.88 -6.82
N TYR A 188 26.65 -47.64 -6.42
CA TYR A 188 27.53 -46.49 -6.66
C TYR A 188 28.89 -46.64 -5.99
N GLY A 189 28.94 -47.14 -4.73
CA GLY A 189 30.18 -47.45 -4.02
C GLY A 189 31.00 -48.56 -4.68
N ARG A 190 30.36 -49.65 -5.13
CA ARG A 190 31.04 -50.73 -5.88
C ARG A 190 31.60 -50.24 -7.22
N PHE A 191 30.85 -49.40 -7.93
CA PHE A 191 31.32 -48.79 -9.17
C PHE A 191 32.56 -47.91 -8.93
N LYS A 192 32.55 -47.06 -7.89
CA LYS A 192 33.72 -46.25 -7.50
C LYS A 192 34.94 -47.11 -7.15
N MET A 193 34.73 -48.18 -6.38
CA MET A 193 35.82 -49.10 -6.03
C MET A 193 36.38 -49.83 -7.25
N ALA A 194 35.51 -50.31 -8.15
CA ALA A 194 35.94 -50.94 -9.40
C ALA A 194 36.74 -49.96 -10.28
N LEU A 195 36.28 -48.71 -10.38
CA LEU A 195 36.97 -47.66 -11.13
C LEU A 195 38.31 -47.29 -10.50
N ALA A 196 38.39 -47.23 -9.17
CA ALA A 196 39.63 -46.96 -8.44
C ALA A 196 40.65 -48.10 -8.63
N VAL A 197 40.22 -49.36 -8.49
CA VAL A 197 41.07 -50.54 -8.73
C VAL A 197 41.55 -50.58 -10.18
N PHE A 198 40.64 -50.31 -11.13
CA PHE A 198 40.98 -50.22 -12.54
C PHE A 198 42.00 -49.09 -12.79
N SER A 199 41.80 -47.90 -12.22
CA SER A 199 42.75 -46.79 -12.32
C SER A 199 44.13 -47.14 -11.76
N VAL A 200 44.22 -47.76 -10.58
CA VAL A 200 45.49 -48.22 -10.01
C VAL A 200 46.19 -49.25 -10.91
N LEU A 201 45.44 -50.22 -11.45
CA LEU A 201 45.98 -51.20 -12.40
C LEU A 201 46.51 -50.53 -13.67
N THR A 202 45.76 -49.60 -14.24
CA THR A 202 46.19 -48.88 -15.45
C THR A 202 47.41 -48.00 -15.20
N LEU A 203 47.51 -47.33 -14.05
CA LEU A 203 48.71 -46.56 -13.67
C LEU A 203 49.94 -47.44 -13.49
N ALA A 204 49.78 -48.64 -12.92
CA ALA A 204 50.87 -49.61 -12.79
C ALA A 204 51.36 -50.08 -14.17
N VAL A 205 50.43 -50.40 -15.09
CA VAL A 205 50.75 -50.79 -16.46
C VAL A 205 51.43 -49.64 -17.22
N LEU A 206 50.91 -48.42 -17.13
CA LEU A 206 51.50 -47.23 -17.74
C LEU A 206 52.90 -46.92 -17.18
N GLY A 207 53.08 -47.03 -15.87
CA GLY A 207 54.38 -46.84 -15.21
C GLY A 207 55.40 -47.85 -15.70
N TRP A 208 54.99 -49.11 -15.88
CA TRP A 208 55.83 -50.17 -16.44
C TRP A 208 56.23 -49.89 -17.89
N PHE A 209 55.28 -49.55 -18.77
CA PHE A 209 55.59 -49.26 -20.18
C PHE A 209 56.40 -47.98 -20.36
N ARG A 210 56.17 -46.94 -19.54
CA ARG A 210 57.01 -45.73 -19.56
C ARG A 210 58.44 -46.05 -19.14
N TYR A 211 58.62 -46.92 -18.15
CA TYR A 211 59.94 -47.41 -17.76
C TYR A 211 60.61 -48.21 -18.90
N GLU A 212 59.85 -49.05 -19.59
CA GLU A 212 60.36 -49.88 -20.70
C GLU A 212 60.71 -49.04 -21.93
N ALA A 213 59.87 -48.07 -22.30
CA ALA A 213 60.13 -47.10 -23.37
C ALA A 213 61.38 -46.25 -23.07
N TYR A 214 61.51 -45.74 -21.83
CA TYR A 214 62.69 -45.00 -21.39
C TYR A 214 63.96 -45.85 -21.44
N ARG A 215 63.87 -47.13 -21.06
CA ARG A 215 64.99 -48.07 -21.14
C ARG A 215 65.41 -48.31 -22.60
N THR A 216 64.47 -48.47 -23.52
CA THR A 216 64.78 -48.63 -24.96
C THR A 216 65.35 -47.37 -25.59
N ASP A 217 64.88 -46.18 -25.21
CA ASP A 217 65.46 -44.92 -25.70
C ASP A 217 66.85 -44.67 -25.12
N GLN A 218 67.08 -45.03 -23.85
CA GLN A 218 68.43 -45.01 -23.29
C GLN A 218 69.36 -45.98 -24.04
N LEU A 219 68.90 -47.19 -24.38
CA LEU A 219 69.68 -48.16 -25.18
C LEU A 219 69.96 -47.62 -26.58
N LYS A 220 68.98 -47.04 -27.28
CA LYS A 220 69.18 -46.39 -28.57
C LYS A 220 70.18 -45.23 -28.47
N SER A 221 70.08 -44.39 -27.44
CA SER A 221 70.99 -43.26 -27.25
C SER A 221 72.42 -43.72 -26.90
N ALA A 222 72.56 -44.81 -26.13
CA ALA A 222 73.84 -45.41 -25.77
C ALA A 222 74.51 -46.06 -26.99
N ILE A 223 73.74 -46.75 -27.84
CA ILE A 223 74.23 -47.34 -29.10
C ILE A 223 74.64 -46.23 -30.07
N ASN A 224 73.87 -45.16 -30.19
CA ASN A 224 74.22 -44.05 -31.09
C ASN A 224 75.48 -43.30 -30.60
N LYS A 225 75.67 -43.20 -29.28
CA LYS A 225 76.90 -42.69 -28.68
C LYS A 225 78.09 -43.62 -28.91
N SER A 226 77.92 -44.94 -28.77
CA SER A 226 79.00 -45.91 -29.03
C SER A 226 79.37 -45.95 -30.51
N VAL A 227 78.41 -45.81 -31.43
CA VAL A 227 78.67 -45.67 -32.87
C VAL A 227 79.46 -44.40 -33.16
N ARG A 228 79.08 -43.25 -32.59
CA ARG A 228 79.86 -42.00 -32.70
C ARG A 228 81.27 -42.12 -32.09
N GLN A 229 81.41 -42.81 -30.96
CA GLN A 229 82.70 -42.99 -30.30
C GLN A 229 83.62 -43.95 -31.08
N LEU A 230 83.07 -44.97 -31.73
CA LEU A 230 83.79 -45.85 -32.65
C LEU A 230 84.22 -45.11 -33.94
N GLN A 231 83.40 -44.17 -34.42
CA GLN A 231 83.78 -43.27 -35.53
C GLN A 231 84.91 -42.31 -35.12
N LEU A 232 84.91 -41.81 -33.88
CA LEU A 232 85.92 -40.88 -33.35
C LEU A 232 87.25 -41.55 -32.95
N ASN A 233 87.24 -42.84 -32.60
CA ASN A 233 88.46 -43.62 -32.34
C ASN A 233 89.18 -44.08 -33.63
N THR A 234 88.69 -43.68 -34.81
CA THR A 234 89.39 -43.88 -36.08
C THR A 234 90.24 -42.64 -36.36
N ASP A 235 91.56 -42.81 -36.45
CA ASP A 235 92.59 -41.75 -36.55
C ASP A 235 92.21 -40.51 -37.40
N PRO A 236 92.50 -39.28 -36.93
CA PRO A 236 92.03 -38.04 -37.55
C PRO A 236 92.86 -37.55 -38.77
N THR A 237 93.77 -38.35 -39.33
CA THR A 237 94.70 -37.90 -40.40
C THR A 237 94.54 -38.60 -41.75
N ALA A 238 93.56 -39.49 -41.95
CA ALA A 238 93.32 -40.13 -43.24
C ALA A 238 92.13 -39.51 -44.00
N ALA A 239 92.41 -38.77 -45.08
CA ALA A 239 91.42 -38.10 -45.93
C ALA A 239 90.60 -39.04 -46.85
N THR A 240 90.48 -40.33 -46.52
CA THR A 240 89.59 -41.28 -47.21
C THR A 240 89.37 -42.49 -46.29
N GLN A 241 88.38 -42.38 -45.40
CA GLN A 241 88.01 -43.46 -44.50
C GLN A 241 87.17 -44.50 -45.26
N THR A 242 87.77 -45.65 -45.58
CA THR A 242 86.99 -46.87 -45.82
C THR A 242 86.87 -47.60 -44.49
N LEU A 243 85.64 -47.66 -43.97
CA LEU A 243 85.32 -48.42 -42.76
C LEU A 243 85.68 -49.89 -42.99
N SER A 244 86.38 -50.51 -42.03
CA SER A 244 86.71 -51.94 -42.12
C SER A 244 85.42 -52.80 -42.19
N PRO A 245 85.35 -53.81 -43.06
CA PRO A 245 84.11 -54.59 -43.29
C PRO A 245 83.62 -55.35 -42.05
N SER A 246 84.50 -55.63 -41.08
CA SER A 246 84.14 -56.28 -39.81
C SER A 246 83.38 -55.35 -38.85
N THR A 247 83.70 -54.06 -38.82
CA THR A 247 82.99 -53.07 -37.98
C THR A 247 81.65 -52.69 -38.60
N LEU A 248 81.56 -52.61 -39.94
CA LEU A 248 80.28 -52.45 -40.64
C LEU A 248 79.31 -53.60 -40.34
N ASN A 249 79.78 -54.86 -40.41
CA ASN A 249 78.93 -56.01 -40.08
C ASN A 249 78.50 -56.06 -38.61
N GLN A 250 79.32 -55.59 -37.67
CA GLN A 250 78.92 -55.49 -36.25
C GLN A 250 77.90 -54.38 -36.01
N ILE A 251 78.08 -53.23 -36.66
CA ILE A 251 77.14 -52.10 -36.63
C ILE A 251 75.80 -52.52 -37.25
N GLU A 252 75.83 -53.20 -38.39
CA GLU A 252 74.63 -53.68 -39.09
C GLU A 252 73.91 -54.77 -38.30
N LYS A 253 74.63 -55.66 -37.61
CA LYS A 253 74.04 -56.69 -36.73
C LYS A 253 73.40 -56.09 -35.47
N GLN A 254 74.01 -55.07 -34.86
CA GLN A 254 73.44 -54.36 -33.71
C GLN A 254 72.26 -53.46 -34.09
N LEU A 255 72.31 -52.81 -35.27
CA LEU A 255 71.18 -52.08 -35.84
C LEU A 255 70.02 -53.01 -36.21
N GLY A 256 70.32 -54.20 -36.76
CA GLY A 256 69.34 -55.24 -37.06
C GLY A 256 68.63 -55.75 -35.80
N GLN A 257 69.37 -56.07 -34.74
CA GLN A 257 68.79 -56.49 -33.46
C GLN A 257 67.95 -55.39 -32.78
N SER A 258 68.37 -54.12 -32.90
CA SER A 258 67.58 -52.97 -32.42
C SER A 258 66.30 -52.76 -33.24
N SER A 259 66.39 -52.90 -34.57
CA SER A 259 65.24 -52.82 -35.48
C SER A 259 64.24 -53.95 -35.21
N GLU A 260 64.72 -55.17 -35.00
CA GLU A 260 63.90 -56.35 -34.69
C GLU A 260 63.23 -56.24 -33.30
N LEU A 261 63.93 -55.74 -32.27
CA LEU A 261 63.33 -55.44 -30.97
C LEU A 261 62.29 -54.32 -31.06
N ASN A 262 62.55 -53.27 -31.85
CA ASN A 262 61.63 -52.16 -32.05
C ASN A 262 60.37 -52.62 -32.79
N LEU A 263 60.52 -53.51 -33.78
CA LEU A 263 59.41 -54.11 -34.52
C LEU A 263 58.63 -55.10 -33.64
N ALA A 264 59.31 -55.86 -32.76
CA ALA A 264 58.68 -56.75 -31.79
C ALA A 264 57.94 -56.02 -30.66
N LEU A 265 58.44 -54.86 -30.20
CA LEU A 265 57.72 -54.02 -29.23
C LEU A 265 56.53 -53.29 -29.86
N VAL A 266 56.68 -52.73 -31.07
CA VAL A 266 55.60 -52.02 -31.76
C VAL A 266 54.48 -52.97 -32.20
N ASN A 267 54.82 -54.19 -32.62
CA ASN A 267 53.84 -55.23 -32.95
C ASN A 267 53.43 -56.10 -31.76
N SER A 268 53.90 -55.80 -30.54
CA SER A 268 53.46 -56.53 -29.34
C SER A 268 51.99 -56.21 -29.07
N PRO A 269 51.10 -57.21 -29.02
CA PRO A 269 49.69 -57.01 -28.66
C PRO A 269 49.50 -56.29 -27.33
N TRP A 270 50.47 -56.42 -26.42
CA TRP A 270 50.48 -55.78 -25.11
C TRP A 270 50.76 -54.26 -25.18
N ALA A 271 51.58 -53.80 -26.13
CA ALA A 271 51.83 -52.38 -26.32
C ALA A 271 50.57 -51.68 -26.85
N LEU A 272 49.95 -52.23 -27.89
CA LEU A 272 48.67 -51.74 -28.41
C LEU A 272 47.58 -51.72 -27.33
N LEU A 273 47.48 -52.77 -26.51
CA LEU A 273 46.51 -52.84 -25.43
C LEU A 273 46.78 -51.78 -24.36
N SER A 274 48.03 -51.56 -23.95
CA SER A 274 48.38 -50.49 -23.00
C SER A 274 48.09 -49.10 -23.54
N PHE A 275 48.30 -48.87 -24.83
CA PHE A 275 48.01 -47.59 -25.47
C PHE A 275 46.50 -47.30 -25.52
N VAL A 276 45.71 -48.29 -25.92
CA VAL A 276 44.24 -48.19 -25.89
C VAL A 276 43.75 -47.98 -24.45
N LEU A 277 44.32 -48.70 -23.49
CA LEU A 277 43.97 -48.59 -22.07
C LEU A 277 44.33 -47.22 -21.49
N SER A 278 45.46 -46.64 -21.91
CA SER A 278 45.86 -45.28 -21.55
C SER A 278 44.92 -44.22 -22.10
N GLY A 279 44.52 -44.33 -23.37
CA GLY A 279 43.54 -43.42 -23.98
C GLY A 279 42.19 -43.50 -23.26
N ILE A 280 41.70 -44.71 -22.97
CA ILE A 280 40.48 -44.91 -22.17
C ILE A 280 40.59 -44.26 -20.79
N LEU A 281 41.74 -44.39 -20.11
CA LEU A 281 41.94 -43.80 -18.79
C LEU A 281 41.94 -42.27 -18.84
N PHE A 282 42.62 -41.69 -19.83
CA PHE A 282 42.73 -40.25 -20.00
C PHE A 282 41.37 -39.63 -20.39
N ALA A 283 40.62 -40.32 -21.26
CA ALA A 283 39.22 -40.03 -21.57
C ALA A 283 38.32 -40.06 -20.33
N LEU A 284 38.45 -41.10 -19.49
CA LEU A 284 37.64 -41.25 -18.27
C LEU A 284 37.98 -40.16 -17.24
N ALA A 285 39.27 -39.88 -17.02
CA ALA A 285 39.73 -38.81 -16.16
C ALA A 285 39.25 -37.43 -16.63
N GLY A 286 39.33 -37.16 -17.94
CA GLY A 286 38.79 -35.94 -18.56
C GLY A 286 37.27 -35.83 -18.38
N ALA A 287 36.54 -36.91 -18.60
CA ALA A 287 35.08 -36.97 -18.45
C ALA A 287 34.63 -36.72 -17.00
N VAL A 288 35.35 -37.25 -15.99
CA VAL A 288 35.06 -37.00 -14.57
C VAL A 288 35.37 -35.55 -14.18
N CYS A 289 36.51 -35.01 -14.62
CA CYS A 289 36.89 -33.62 -14.34
C CYS A 289 35.90 -32.62 -14.97
N LEU A 290 35.54 -32.80 -16.24
CA LEU A 290 34.50 -32.00 -16.92
C LEU A 290 33.10 -32.31 -16.36
N GLY A 291 32.91 -33.53 -15.87
CA GLY A 291 31.81 -34.03 -15.02
C GLY A 291 31.43 -33.05 -13.94
N ILE A 292 32.40 -32.76 -13.09
CA ILE A 292 32.26 -31.92 -11.90
C ILE A 292 32.32 -30.43 -12.26
N ALA A 293 33.18 -30.05 -13.21
CA ALA A 293 33.41 -28.64 -13.54
C ALA A 293 32.20 -27.94 -14.16
N LEU A 294 31.52 -28.59 -15.12
CA LEU A 294 30.44 -27.95 -15.89
C LEU A 294 29.20 -27.61 -15.05
N PRO A 295 28.66 -28.51 -14.19
CA PRO A 295 27.52 -28.19 -13.33
C PRO A 295 27.82 -27.07 -12.32
N VAL A 296 29.03 -27.08 -11.73
CA VAL A 296 29.48 -26.04 -10.78
C VAL A 296 29.54 -24.68 -11.48
N LEU A 297 30.07 -24.64 -12.71
CA LEU A 297 30.16 -23.41 -13.48
C LEU A 297 28.78 -22.91 -13.93
N SER A 298 27.89 -23.80 -14.39
CA SER A 298 26.52 -23.42 -14.78
C SER A 298 25.69 -22.91 -13.59
N ALA A 299 25.84 -23.54 -12.42
CA ALA A 299 25.18 -23.13 -11.19
C ALA A 299 25.65 -21.74 -10.75
N PHE A 300 26.96 -21.49 -10.80
CA PHE A 300 27.52 -20.19 -10.48
C PHE A 300 27.12 -19.12 -11.50
N TRP A 301 27.11 -19.45 -12.79
CA TRP A 301 26.67 -18.55 -13.86
C TRP A 301 25.21 -18.12 -13.66
N PHE A 302 24.31 -19.06 -13.38
CA PHE A 302 22.91 -18.78 -13.07
C PHE A 302 22.80 -17.89 -11.82
N ARG A 303 23.51 -18.22 -10.75
CA ARG A 303 23.45 -17.49 -9.48
C ARG A 303 23.94 -16.05 -9.63
N TRP A 304 25.11 -15.85 -10.25
CA TRP A 304 25.72 -14.54 -10.38
C TRP A 304 25.01 -13.66 -11.40
N LEU A 305 24.75 -14.20 -12.60
CA LEU A 305 24.28 -13.39 -13.72
C LEU A 305 22.75 -13.22 -13.73
N GLN A 306 22.00 -14.23 -13.30
CA GLN A 306 20.53 -14.20 -13.37
C GLN A 306 19.89 -13.97 -12.00
N ALA A 307 20.25 -14.75 -10.98
CA ALA A 307 19.56 -14.70 -9.69
C ALA A 307 19.94 -13.44 -8.89
N ASP A 308 21.23 -13.18 -8.70
CA ASP A 308 21.70 -12.10 -7.82
C ASP A 308 21.34 -10.70 -8.37
N ILE A 309 21.44 -10.49 -9.69
CA ILE A 309 21.02 -9.23 -10.34
C ILE A 309 19.50 -9.02 -10.17
N LYS A 310 18.69 -10.07 -10.40
CA LYS A 310 17.23 -9.99 -10.25
C LYS A 310 16.82 -9.75 -8.79
N LEU A 311 17.42 -10.47 -7.84
CA LEU A 311 17.17 -10.30 -6.40
C LEU A 311 17.52 -8.88 -5.94
N TRP A 312 18.62 -8.31 -6.44
CA TRP A 312 18.97 -6.93 -6.13
C TRP A 312 17.99 -5.91 -6.72
N LYS A 313 17.53 -6.11 -7.96
CA LYS A 313 16.48 -5.27 -8.58
C LYS A 313 15.17 -5.37 -7.80
N LEU A 314 14.75 -6.57 -7.39
CA LEU A 314 13.55 -6.80 -6.59
C LEU A 314 13.67 -6.13 -5.22
N ARG A 315 14.80 -6.28 -4.52
CA ARG A 315 15.04 -5.61 -3.23
C ARG A 315 14.94 -4.08 -3.35
N ARG A 316 15.45 -3.50 -4.43
CA ARG A 316 15.34 -2.06 -4.70
C ARG A 316 13.89 -1.63 -4.98
N ARG A 317 13.13 -2.43 -5.72
CA ARG A 317 11.71 -2.19 -5.98
C ARG A 317 10.90 -2.26 -4.68
N LEU A 318 11.10 -3.31 -3.88
CA LEU A 318 10.45 -3.48 -2.58
C LEU A 318 10.69 -2.26 -1.69
N LYS A 319 11.96 -1.82 -1.55
CA LYS A 319 12.30 -0.62 -0.78
C LYS A 319 11.61 0.65 -1.29
N ARG A 320 11.40 0.79 -2.61
CA ARG A 320 10.67 1.94 -3.18
C ARG A 320 9.18 1.88 -2.85
N VAL A 321 8.58 0.69 -2.91
CA VAL A 321 7.18 0.49 -2.54
C VAL A 321 7.00 0.78 -1.04
N ASP A 322 7.88 0.27 -0.18
CA ASP A 322 7.85 0.56 1.26
C ASP A 322 7.96 2.07 1.54
N GLN A 323 8.82 2.78 0.80
CA GLN A 323 8.97 4.23 0.88
C GLN A 323 7.72 5.00 0.41
N GLN A 324 6.89 4.40 -0.46
CA GLN A 324 5.62 4.98 -0.92
C GLN A 324 4.48 4.68 0.04
N ILE A 325 4.47 3.51 0.70
CA ILE A 325 3.45 3.12 1.67
C ILE A 325 3.54 3.96 2.94
N ALA A 326 4.73 4.16 3.50
CA ALA A 326 4.91 4.88 4.77
C ALA A 326 4.24 6.27 4.85
N PRO A 327 4.37 7.18 3.86
CA PRO A 327 3.67 8.46 3.90
C PRO A 327 2.15 8.31 3.70
N LEU A 328 1.69 7.30 2.96
CA LEU A 328 0.25 7.03 2.78
C LEU A 328 -0.38 6.52 4.07
N GLU A 329 0.29 5.64 4.81
CA GLU A 329 -0.15 5.16 6.12
C GLU A 329 -0.22 6.29 7.14
N ALA A 330 0.78 7.19 7.16
CA ALA A 330 0.75 8.37 8.02
C ALA A 330 -0.43 9.29 7.71
N GLN A 331 -0.68 9.57 6.43
CA GLN A 331 -1.84 10.35 5.99
C GLN A 331 -3.16 9.65 6.34
N PHE A 332 -3.23 8.34 6.12
CA PHE A 332 -4.42 7.54 6.43
C PHE A 332 -4.74 7.60 7.94
N ALA A 333 -3.74 7.43 8.79
CA ALA A 333 -3.90 7.53 10.24
C ALA A 333 -4.38 8.94 10.65
N GLU A 334 -3.78 9.99 10.10
CA GLU A 334 -4.21 11.37 10.36
C GLU A 334 -5.67 11.60 9.95
N GLN A 335 -6.05 11.18 8.75
CA GLN A 335 -7.42 11.33 8.23
C GLN A 335 -8.44 10.54 9.06
N LEU A 336 -8.08 9.34 9.51
CA LEU A 336 -8.92 8.51 10.38
C LEU A 336 -9.09 9.14 11.77
N THR A 337 -8.04 9.75 12.33
CA THR A 337 -8.18 10.49 13.60
C THR A 337 -9.08 11.72 13.43
N GLN A 338 -8.95 12.47 12.34
CA GLN A 338 -9.82 13.62 12.04
C GLN A 338 -11.28 13.18 11.86
N GLN A 339 -11.52 12.08 11.16
CA GLN A 339 -12.86 11.49 11.02
C GLN A 339 -13.47 11.16 12.39
N ASN A 340 -12.73 10.50 13.27
CA ASN A 340 -13.20 10.16 14.63
C ASN A 340 -13.49 11.40 15.47
N VAL A 341 -12.64 12.43 15.38
CA VAL A 341 -12.86 13.70 16.08
C VAL A 341 -14.11 14.40 15.56
N LEU A 342 -14.31 14.45 14.24
CA LEU A 342 -15.51 15.05 13.64
C LEU A 342 -16.78 14.28 13.99
N GLN A 343 -16.71 12.96 14.05
CA GLN A 343 -17.83 12.13 14.47
C GLN A 343 -18.17 12.39 15.94
N HIS A 344 -17.17 12.46 16.81
CA HIS A 344 -17.38 12.83 18.20
C HIS A 344 -17.97 14.25 18.34
N ASN A 345 -17.48 15.22 17.56
CA ASN A 345 -18.02 16.59 17.57
C ASN A 345 -19.48 16.64 17.10
N LEU A 346 -19.89 15.79 16.14
CA LEU A 346 -21.28 15.66 15.73
C LEU A 346 -22.15 15.10 16.86
N ASP A 347 -21.65 14.13 17.62
CA ASP A 347 -22.38 13.54 18.76
C ASP A 347 -22.55 14.53 19.92
N LEU A 348 -21.65 15.51 20.05
CA LEU A 348 -21.74 16.58 21.06
C LEU A 348 -22.71 17.71 20.68
N LEU A 349 -23.14 17.80 19.42
CA LEU A 349 -24.07 18.86 19.00
C LEU A 349 -25.46 18.63 19.62
N PRO A 350 -26.21 19.71 19.95
CA PRO A 350 -27.56 19.59 20.46
C PRO A 350 -28.45 18.82 19.49
N SER A 351 -29.33 17.97 20.01
CA SER A 351 -30.22 17.22 19.13
C SER A 351 -31.23 18.18 18.49
N LEU A 352 -31.29 18.15 17.15
CA LEU A 352 -32.25 18.95 16.39
C LEU A 352 -33.70 18.57 16.69
N THR A 353 -33.93 17.37 17.20
CA THR A 353 -35.24 16.88 17.63
C THR A 353 -35.70 17.55 18.91
N GLU A 354 -34.85 17.61 19.94
CA GLU A 354 -35.19 18.28 21.21
C GLU A 354 -35.44 19.78 21.00
N LEU A 355 -34.61 20.46 20.20
CA LEU A 355 -34.81 21.89 19.89
C LEU A 355 -36.13 22.15 19.14
N LYS A 356 -36.54 21.25 18.24
CA LYS A 356 -37.82 21.36 17.52
C LYS A 356 -39.01 21.12 18.46
N GLU A 357 -38.88 20.19 19.39
CA GLU A 357 -39.90 19.90 20.41
C GLU A 357 -40.05 21.08 21.36
N GLN A 358 -38.94 21.64 21.87
CA GLN A 358 -38.93 22.86 22.68
C GLN A 358 -39.59 24.05 21.97
N ARG A 359 -39.32 24.23 20.67
CA ARG A 359 -39.99 25.27 19.87
C ARG A 359 -41.51 25.03 19.81
N GLN A 360 -41.96 23.79 19.69
CA GLN A 360 -43.39 23.46 19.66
C GLN A 360 -44.05 23.70 21.01
N THR A 361 -43.40 23.32 22.12
CA THR A 361 -43.92 23.56 23.47
C THR A 361 -44.03 25.06 23.76
N ILE A 362 -43.01 25.86 23.46
CA ILE A 362 -43.06 27.32 23.65
C ILE A 362 -44.18 27.97 22.82
N ASN A 363 -44.41 27.50 21.59
CA ASN A 363 -45.52 28.01 20.77
C ASN A 363 -46.90 27.61 21.33
N ALA A 364 -47.02 26.41 21.90
CA ALA A 364 -48.25 25.99 22.57
C ALA A 364 -48.51 26.88 23.80
N ASP A 365 -47.50 27.07 24.66
CA ASP A 365 -47.57 27.95 25.83
C ASP A 365 -47.97 29.39 25.44
N LEU A 366 -47.37 29.93 24.36
CA LEU A 366 -47.70 31.28 23.88
C LEU A 366 -49.17 31.38 23.44
N ASN A 367 -49.69 30.38 22.73
CA ASN A 367 -51.09 30.38 22.30
C ASN A 367 -52.06 30.33 23.48
N GLU A 368 -51.72 29.56 24.52
CA GLU A 368 -52.47 29.51 25.77
C GLU A 368 -52.44 30.88 26.48
N LEU A 369 -51.27 31.47 26.68
CA LEU A 369 -51.12 32.79 27.29
C LEU A 369 -51.85 33.90 26.50
N PHE A 370 -51.88 33.85 25.17
CA PHE A 370 -52.66 34.79 24.36
C PHE A 370 -54.17 34.61 24.56
N ALA A 371 -54.64 33.37 24.71
CA ALA A 371 -56.05 33.10 25.00
C ALA A 371 -56.42 33.64 26.38
N GLU A 372 -55.59 33.41 27.39
CA GLU A 372 -55.76 33.94 28.74
C GLU A 372 -55.72 35.47 28.77
N LEU A 373 -54.78 36.09 28.05
CA LEU A 373 -54.66 37.55 28.00
C LEU A 373 -55.90 38.17 27.37
N LYS A 374 -56.48 37.53 26.35
CA LYS A 374 -57.73 37.99 25.74
C LYS A 374 -58.91 37.89 26.71
N LEU A 375 -58.99 36.83 27.51
CA LEU A 375 -60.00 36.67 28.55
C LEU A 375 -59.85 37.76 29.61
N ALA A 376 -58.63 37.93 30.16
CA ALA A 376 -58.34 38.98 31.13
C ALA A 376 -58.64 40.39 30.58
N GLN A 377 -58.28 40.71 29.33
CA GLN A 377 -58.65 42.01 28.75
C GLN A 377 -60.17 42.19 28.60
N THR A 378 -60.91 41.11 28.37
CA THR A 378 -62.37 41.15 28.28
C THR A 378 -62.96 41.40 29.66
N ASP A 379 -62.46 40.71 30.69
CA ASP A 379 -62.90 40.86 32.08
C ASP A 379 -62.57 42.25 32.63
N SER A 380 -61.40 42.81 32.32
CA SER A 380 -61.03 44.19 32.65
C SER A 380 -62.00 45.18 32.01
N ARG A 381 -62.37 44.98 30.74
CA ARG A 381 -63.33 45.85 30.04
C ARG A 381 -64.73 45.74 30.63
N ILE A 382 -65.17 44.53 30.98
CA ILE A 382 -66.48 44.30 31.62
C ILE A 382 -66.50 44.98 33.00
N SER A 383 -65.44 44.80 33.80
CA SER A 383 -65.32 45.40 35.13
C SER A 383 -65.28 46.93 35.07
N ASN A 384 -64.50 47.52 34.14
CA ASN A 384 -64.49 48.96 33.89
C ASN A 384 -65.87 49.51 33.48
N PHE A 385 -66.57 48.78 32.61
CA PHE A 385 -67.92 49.17 32.19
C PHE A 385 -68.90 49.12 33.37
N ASN A 386 -68.86 48.05 34.16
CA ASN A 386 -69.72 47.87 35.33
C ASN A 386 -69.41 48.90 36.43
N ASP A 387 -68.14 49.27 36.63
CA ASP A 387 -67.73 50.25 37.65
C ASP A 387 -68.24 51.64 37.27
N GLY A 388 -68.01 52.06 36.01
CA GLY A 388 -68.56 53.31 35.48
C GLY A 388 -70.09 53.34 35.46
N TYR A 389 -70.73 52.20 35.18
CA TYR A 389 -72.19 52.08 35.29
C TYR A 389 -72.67 52.23 36.73
N GLY A 390 -72.02 51.57 37.69
CA GLY A 390 -72.34 51.63 39.12
C GLY A 390 -72.15 53.02 39.71
N GLN A 391 -71.04 53.71 39.42
CA GLN A 391 -70.82 55.11 39.80
C GLN A 391 -71.91 56.02 39.20
N GLY A 392 -72.29 55.79 37.95
CA GLY A 392 -73.37 56.53 37.29
C GLY A 392 -74.74 56.29 37.93
N GLU A 393 -75.04 55.06 38.36
CA GLU A 393 -76.26 54.71 39.07
C GLU A 393 -76.29 55.32 40.47
N ALA A 394 -75.21 55.20 41.25
CA ALA A 394 -75.10 55.78 42.57
C ALA A 394 -75.26 57.31 42.53
N THR A 395 -74.56 57.97 41.61
CA THR A 395 -74.69 59.41 41.34
C THR A 395 -76.14 59.78 41.00
N ARG A 396 -76.83 58.95 40.20
CA ARG A 396 -78.25 59.15 39.87
C ARG A 396 -79.16 58.99 41.09
N THR A 397 -78.86 58.09 42.03
CA THR A 397 -79.70 57.91 43.22
C THR A 397 -79.54 59.01 44.27
N VAL A 398 -78.37 59.66 44.32
CA VAL A 398 -78.06 60.74 45.29
C VAL A 398 -78.53 62.11 44.80
N LEU A 399 -78.52 62.37 43.49
CA LEU A 399 -78.89 63.66 42.91
C LEU A 399 -80.40 63.88 42.81
N SER A 400 -80.85 65.11 43.10
CA SER A 400 -82.24 65.54 42.88
C SER A 400 -82.61 65.60 41.39
N ALA A 401 -83.90 65.58 41.08
CA ALA A 401 -84.38 65.55 39.68
C ALA A 401 -83.96 66.77 38.84
N GLU A 402 -83.66 67.91 39.48
CA GLU A 402 -83.15 69.12 38.83
C GLU A 402 -81.65 69.06 38.56
N GLU A 403 -80.87 68.55 39.52
CA GLU A 403 -79.43 68.35 39.36
C GLU A 403 -79.12 67.26 38.33
N GLN A 404 -79.94 66.20 38.24
CA GLN A 404 -79.83 65.19 37.19
C GLN A 404 -80.03 65.77 35.78
N ARG A 405 -80.91 66.78 35.62
CA ARG A 405 -81.12 67.47 34.34
C ARG A 405 -79.95 68.36 33.97
N GLN A 406 -79.36 69.05 34.96
CA GLN A 406 -78.13 69.83 34.76
C GLN A 406 -76.96 68.92 34.39
N LEU A 407 -76.75 67.81 35.11
CA LEU A 407 -75.68 66.84 34.82
C LEU A 407 -75.81 66.24 33.42
N ARG A 408 -77.02 65.85 32.98
CA ARG A 408 -77.24 65.39 31.60
C ARG A 408 -76.90 66.46 30.57
N LYS A 409 -77.31 67.71 30.83
CA LYS A 409 -77.04 68.85 29.93
C LYS A 409 -75.54 69.14 29.85
N GLU A 410 -74.84 69.03 30.98
CA GLU A 410 -73.40 69.22 31.09
C GLU A 410 -72.62 68.08 30.42
N MET A 411 -72.97 66.82 30.65
CA MET A 411 -72.41 65.65 29.96
C MET A 411 -72.62 65.70 28.45
N LEU A 412 -73.81 66.07 27.98
CA LEU A 412 -74.09 66.29 26.56
C LEU A 412 -73.23 67.43 25.99
N SER A 413 -73.00 68.50 26.77
CA SER A 413 -72.13 69.61 26.37
C SER A 413 -70.65 69.21 26.31
N LEU A 414 -70.17 68.41 27.25
CA LEU A 414 -68.82 67.85 27.28
C LEU A 414 -68.58 66.90 26.12
N GLN A 415 -69.54 66.03 25.82
CA GLN A 415 -69.45 65.09 24.70
C GLN A 415 -69.46 65.82 23.35
N ASN A 416 -70.21 66.93 23.22
CA ASN A 416 -70.17 67.81 22.05
C ASN A 416 -68.86 68.63 21.97
N ASN A 417 -68.34 69.11 23.10
CA ASN A 417 -67.09 69.88 23.14
C ASN A 417 -65.85 69.00 22.85
N ASN A 418 -65.83 67.74 23.31
CA ASN A 418 -64.75 66.80 22.98
C ASN A 418 -64.76 66.39 21.50
N ARG A 419 -65.93 66.26 20.87
CA ARG A 419 -66.03 66.08 19.42
C ARG A 419 -65.53 67.30 18.64
N LYS A 420 -65.74 68.51 19.14
CA LYS A 420 -65.21 69.74 18.54
C LYS A 420 -63.69 69.88 18.69
N ARG A 421 -63.11 69.44 19.81
CA ARG A 421 -61.65 69.52 20.04
C ARG A 421 -60.82 68.56 19.19
N THR A 422 -61.36 67.40 18.82
CA THR A 422 -60.66 66.46 17.90
C THR A 422 -60.53 66.99 16.46
N ASP A 423 -61.27 68.04 16.08
CA ASP A 423 -61.16 68.70 14.78
C ASP A 423 -60.24 69.95 14.79
N GLU A 424 -59.78 70.45 15.96
CA GLU A 424 -59.03 71.71 16.09
C GLU A 424 -57.57 71.55 16.58
N SER A 425 -56.88 70.48 16.18
CA SER A 425 -55.42 70.37 16.38
C SER A 425 -54.69 70.05 15.08
N ARG A 426 -54.67 71.03 14.17
CA ARG A 426 -53.65 71.16 13.13
C ARG A 426 -53.10 72.59 13.18
N PRO A 427 -51.85 72.82 13.64
CA PRO A 427 -51.21 74.11 13.46
C PRO A 427 -50.74 74.24 12.01
N ASN A 428 -51.24 75.27 11.33
CA ASN A 428 -50.72 75.74 10.05
C ASN A 428 -49.47 76.60 10.30
N GLY A 429 -48.34 76.23 9.70
CA GLY A 429 -47.10 77.01 9.74
C GLY A 429 -46.05 76.52 8.73
N ALA A 430 -46.11 77.09 7.52
CA ALA A 430 -45.04 77.34 6.52
C ALA A 430 -44.18 76.19 5.92
N SER A 431 -44.31 76.03 4.59
CA SER A 431 -43.50 75.30 3.57
C SER A 431 -42.07 75.87 3.38
N PRO A 432 -41.13 75.34 2.51
CA PRO A 432 -41.26 74.37 1.39
C PRO A 432 -40.11 73.31 1.28
N THR A 433 -40.21 72.21 0.50
CA THR A 433 -39.74 72.15 -0.91
C THR A 433 -39.77 70.68 -1.42
N ASN A 434 -40.08 70.52 -2.71
CA ASN A 434 -39.79 69.39 -3.62
C ASN A 434 -40.50 68.02 -3.42
N GLY A 435 -41.27 67.63 -4.45
CA GLY A 435 -41.41 66.23 -4.86
C GLY A 435 -42.84 65.66 -4.92
N THR A 436 -43.47 65.78 -6.08
CA THR A 436 -44.34 64.78 -6.72
C THR A 436 -45.49 64.10 -5.93
N ASN A 437 -46.72 64.51 -6.31
CA ASN A 437 -47.99 63.76 -6.34
C ASN A 437 -48.03 62.31 -5.81
N GLY A 438 -48.87 62.09 -4.79
CA GLY A 438 -49.43 60.78 -4.45
C GLY A 438 -50.09 60.76 -3.07
N LYS A 439 -51.40 61.01 -3.00
CA LYS A 439 -52.18 60.86 -1.76
C LYS A 439 -52.18 59.38 -1.32
N PRO A 440 -51.79 59.01 -0.09
CA PRO A 440 -52.18 57.71 0.46
C PRO A 440 -53.63 57.79 0.96
N GLN A 441 -54.53 57.17 0.20
CA GLN A 441 -55.90 56.85 0.62
C GLN A 441 -55.82 55.83 1.77
N THR A 442 -56.24 56.24 2.97
CA THR A 442 -56.48 55.32 4.09
C THR A 442 -57.66 54.41 3.74
N LEU A 443 -57.36 53.19 3.31
CA LEU A 443 -58.34 52.14 3.04
C LEU A 443 -58.93 51.62 4.36
N ARG A 444 -60.24 51.43 4.40
CA ARG A 444 -60.93 50.83 5.56
C ARG A 444 -60.67 49.31 5.60
N PRO A 445 -60.73 48.65 6.77
CA PRO A 445 -60.22 47.29 6.99
C PRO A 445 -60.76 46.22 6.02
N TYR A 446 -62.00 46.35 5.53
CA TYR A 446 -62.62 45.40 4.60
C TYR A 446 -62.06 45.49 3.17
N GLN A 447 -61.38 46.58 2.80
CA GLN A 447 -60.74 46.73 1.48
C GLN A 447 -59.34 46.13 1.44
N THR A 448 -58.67 46.02 2.59
CA THR A 448 -57.35 45.38 2.73
C THR A 448 -57.44 43.87 2.54
N VAL A 449 -58.50 43.24 3.08
CA VAL A 449 -58.75 41.79 2.94
C VAL A 449 -59.02 41.40 1.47
N ARG A 450 -59.72 42.25 0.72
CA ARG A 450 -60.02 41.99 -0.70
C ARG A 450 -58.78 42.11 -1.60
N LYS A 451 -57.80 42.92 -1.19
CA LYS A 451 -56.54 43.11 -1.91
C LYS A 451 -55.54 41.98 -1.62
N PHE A 452 -55.50 41.48 -0.39
CA PHE A 452 -54.74 40.28 -0.05
C PHE A 452 -55.25 39.03 -0.77
N LEU A 453 -56.58 38.89 -0.94
CA LEU A 453 -57.18 37.77 -1.68
C LEU A 453 -57.04 37.87 -3.20
N SER A 454 -56.73 39.04 -3.76
CA SER A 454 -56.53 39.22 -5.21
C SER A 454 -55.08 39.08 -5.66
N ASP A 455 -54.12 39.14 -4.72
CA ASP A 455 -52.68 39.06 -5.02
C ASP A 455 -52.10 37.63 -4.82
N GLU A 456 -52.94 36.65 -4.45
CA GLU A 456 -52.58 35.22 -4.30
C GLU A 456 -53.32 34.27 -5.29
N LEU A 457 -53.79 34.80 -6.42
CA LEU A 457 -54.14 34.06 -7.64
C LEU A 457 -53.33 34.63 -8.81
#